data_AF-A0A9P7Q9R2-F1
#
_entry.id   AF-A0A9P7Q9R2-F1
#
_cell.length_a   1.000
_cell.length_b   1.000
_cell.length_c   1.000
_cell.angle_alpha   90.00
_cell.angle_beta   90.00
_cell.angle_gamma   90.00
#
_symmetry.space_group_name_H-M   'P 1'
#
loop_
_entity.id
_entity.type
_entity.pdbx_description
1 polymer ?
#
loop_
_entity_poly.entity_id
_entity_poly.type
_entity_poly.pdbx_seq_one_letter_code
_entity_poly.pdbx_strand_id
1 'polypeptide(L)'
;MKDILPQPNLGLVPVAKDLTVTAEHLGRCDTLPAAKGSASQLHGMDLFRANAAALIEQSLGFEKRFKALLREGFAEMRTKLRVIDLNSIGRMQNSIVVDEDKPLDILYSMRTGQLIPDFPKNLRALDALPGE
;
A
#
# COMPACT_ATOMS: atom_id res chain seq x y z
N MET A 1 -85.04 5.89 27.90
CA MET A 1 -84.19 6.41 29.00
C MET A 1 -83.59 5.18 29.68
N LYS A 2 -82.26 4.99 29.52
CA LYS A 2 -81.40 3.90 30.06
C LYS A 2 -81.81 2.44 29.76
N ASP A 3 -81.35 1.93 28.63
CA ASP A 3 -81.05 0.50 28.47
C ASP A 3 -79.67 0.22 29.10
N ILE A 4 -79.65 -0.60 30.15
CA ILE A 4 -78.44 -1.07 30.81
C ILE A 4 -78.03 -2.37 30.13
N LEU A 5 -77.02 -2.32 29.26
CA LEU A 5 -76.37 -3.51 28.71
C LEU A 5 -75.58 -4.22 29.81
N PRO A 6 -75.70 -5.54 29.98
CA PRO A 6 -74.89 -6.29 30.94
C PRO A 6 -73.42 -6.31 30.48
N GLN A 7 -72.51 -5.92 31.37
CA GLN A 7 -71.07 -6.04 31.15
C GLN A 7 -70.66 -7.52 31.04
N PRO A 8 -69.73 -7.88 30.15
CA PRO A 8 -69.21 -9.24 30.10
C PRO A 8 -68.36 -9.51 31.35
N ASN A 9 -68.75 -10.56 32.09
CA ASN A 9 -67.96 -11.12 33.18
C ASN A 9 -66.59 -11.58 32.66
N LEU A 10 -65.51 -10.97 33.15
CA LEU A 10 -64.13 -11.45 32.99
C LEU A 10 -63.84 -12.62 33.96
N GLY A 11 -64.78 -13.57 34.03
CA GLY A 11 -64.64 -14.79 34.82
C GLY A 11 -63.86 -15.84 34.04
N LEU A 12 -62.61 -16.05 34.41
CA LEU A 12 -61.81 -17.25 34.13
C LEU A 12 -61.70 -17.67 32.65
N VAL A 13 -60.93 -16.90 31.88
CA VAL A 13 -60.18 -17.48 30.75
C VAL A 13 -59.13 -18.42 31.36
N PRO A 14 -58.95 -19.66 30.87
CA PRO A 14 -57.99 -20.62 31.43
C PRO A 14 -56.55 -20.26 31.03
N VAL A 15 -56.03 -19.13 31.54
CA VAL A 15 -54.65 -18.66 31.30
C VAL A 15 -53.63 -19.44 32.16
N ALA A 16 -54.10 -20.20 33.17
CA ALA A 16 -53.22 -20.94 34.08
C ALA A 16 -52.53 -22.15 33.43
N LYS A 17 -53.16 -22.84 32.47
CA LYS A 17 -52.53 -23.98 31.78
C LYS A 17 -51.41 -23.53 30.84
N ASP A 18 -51.57 -22.38 30.22
CA ASP A 18 -50.62 -21.87 29.23
C ASP A 18 -49.37 -21.29 29.90
N LEU A 19 -49.54 -20.56 31.01
CA LEU A 19 -48.43 -20.04 31.83
C LEU A 19 -47.55 -21.13 32.45
N THR A 20 -48.14 -22.28 32.81
CA THR A 20 -47.37 -23.39 33.37
C THR A 20 -46.47 -24.03 32.30
N VAL A 21 -46.98 -24.18 31.07
CA VAL A 21 -46.22 -24.67 29.92
C VAL A 21 -45.16 -23.66 29.49
N THR A 22 -45.46 -22.35 29.50
CA THR A 22 -44.44 -21.32 29.22
C THR A 22 -43.37 -21.25 30.30
N ALA A 23 -43.71 -21.46 31.58
CA ALA A 23 -42.76 -21.52 32.68
C ALA A 23 -41.90 -22.79 32.65
N GLU A 24 -42.46 -23.93 32.23
CA GLU A 24 -41.71 -25.18 32.02
C GLU A 24 -40.74 -25.06 30.83
N HIS A 25 -41.09 -24.27 29.81
CA HIS A 25 -40.19 -23.89 28.73
C HIS A 25 -39.13 -22.85 29.16
N LEU A 26 -39.46 -21.92 30.06
CA LEU A 26 -38.50 -20.97 30.62
C LEU A 26 -37.48 -21.66 31.56
N GLY A 27 -37.92 -22.62 32.37
CA GLY A 27 -37.05 -23.42 33.25
C GLY A 27 -36.10 -24.35 32.48
N ARG A 28 -36.47 -24.75 31.25
CA ARG A 28 -35.56 -25.44 30.31
C ARG A 28 -34.55 -24.49 29.65
N CYS A 29 -34.78 -23.18 29.68
CA CYS A 29 -33.81 -22.18 29.23
C CYS A 29 -32.80 -21.78 30.32
N ASP A 30 -33.14 -21.95 31.60
CA ASP A 30 -32.22 -21.74 32.74
C ASP A 30 -31.09 -22.78 32.83
N THR A 31 -31.20 -23.88 32.08
CA THR A 31 -30.17 -24.91 31.92
C THR A 31 -29.44 -24.86 30.58
N LEU A 32 -29.71 -23.84 29.75
CA LEU A 32 -28.86 -23.60 28.60
C LEU A 32 -27.53 -23.06 29.11
N PRO A 33 -26.38 -23.68 28.77
CA PRO A 33 -25.10 -23.11 29.12
C PRO A 33 -25.02 -21.73 28.46
N ALA A 34 -25.10 -20.66 29.25
CA ALA A 34 -24.92 -19.28 28.82
C ALA A 34 -23.49 -18.99 28.32
N ALA A 35 -22.68 -20.03 28.10
CA ALA A 35 -21.26 -19.96 27.86
C ALA A 35 -20.87 -20.92 26.74
N LYS A 36 -21.07 -20.50 25.49
CA LYS A 36 -20.34 -21.04 24.33
C LYS A 36 -20.13 -20.02 23.20
N GLY A 37 -20.92 -18.94 23.15
CA GLY A 37 -20.74 -17.85 22.19
C GLY A 37 -19.57 -16.92 22.52
N SER A 38 -19.39 -16.54 23.79
CA SER A 38 -18.39 -15.54 24.20
C SER A 38 -16.94 -16.02 24.02
N ALA A 39 -16.63 -17.30 24.29
CA ALA A 39 -15.29 -17.84 24.08
C ALA A 39 -14.92 -17.93 22.59
N SER A 40 -15.87 -18.35 21.75
CA SER A 40 -15.71 -18.34 20.29
C SER A 40 -15.56 -16.91 19.75
N GLN A 41 -16.28 -15.95 20.32
CA GLN A 41 -16.22 -14.54 19.94
C GLN A 41 -14.90 -13.89 20.38
N LEU A 42 -14.44 -14.17 21.60
CA LEU A 42 -13.13 -13.74 22.10
C LEU A 42 -12.00 -14.32 21.24
N HIS A 43 -12.06 -15.61 20.90
CA HIS A 43 -11.08 -16.23 20.02
C HIS A 43 -11.08 -15.63 18.61
N GLY A 44 -12.26 -15.32 18.06
CA GLY A 44 -12.39 -14.62 16.78
C GLY A 44 -11.82 -13.19 16.82
N MET A 45 -12.01 -12.47 17.93
CA MET A 45 -11.43 -11.14 18.14
C MET A 45 -9.90 -11.19 18.30
N ASP A 46 -9.37 -12.18 18.99
CA ASP A 46 -7.91 -12.38 19.14
C ASP A 46 -7.25 -12.71 17.80
N LEU A 47 -7.86 -13.58 17.00
CA LEU A 47 -7.40 -13.87 15.64
C LEU A 47 -7.47 -12.64 14.73
N PHE A 48 -8.57 -11.87 14.81
CA PHE A 48 -8.69 -10.63 14.06
C PHE A 48 -7.61 -9.61 14.46
N ARG A 49 -7.34 -9.46 15.76
CA ARG A 49 -6.31 -8.56 16.27
C ARG A 49 -4.91 -8.99 15.83
N ALA A 50 -4.61 -10.28 15.89
CA ALA A 50 -3.34 -10.83 15.42
C ALA A 50 -3.16 -10.60 13.90
N ASN A 51 -4.20 -10.84 13.11
CA ASN A 51 -4.18 -10.58 11.67
C ASN A 51 -4.04 -9.08 11.36
N ALA A 52 -4.71 -8.22 12.11
CA ALA A 52 -4.59 -6.77 11.96
C ALA A 52 -3.18 -6.28 12.32
N ALA A 53 -2.58 -6.79 13.40
CA ALA A 53 -1.20 -6.48 13.78
C ALA A 53 -0.21 -6.92 12.69
N ALA A 54 -0.35 -8.13 12.18
CA ALA A 54 0.48 -8.64 11.08
C ALA A 54 0.34 -7.79 9.80
N LEU A 55 -0.89 -7.38 9.46
CA LEU A 55 -1.14 -6.50 8.32
C LEU A 55 -0.50 -5.13 8.50
N ILE A 56 -0.58 -4.55 9.70
CA ILE A 56 0.06 -3.26 10.02
C ILE A 56 1.58 -3.40 9.88
N GLU A 57 2.19 -4.43 10.45
CA GLU A 57 3.63 -4.66 10.34
C GLU A 57 4.07 -4.84 8.87
N GLN A 58 3.32 -5.61 8.10
CA GLN A 58 3.60 -5.82 6.68
C GLN A 58 3.48 -4.51 5.89
N SER A 59 2.45 -3.70 6.16
CA SER A 59 2.25 -2.41 5.48
C SER A 59 3.37 -1.42 5.80
N LEU A 60 3.83 -1.35 7.05
CA LEU A 60 4.97 -0.54 7.47
C LEU A 60 6.27 -1.02 6.83
N GLY A 61 6.47 -2.35 6.73
CA GLY A 61 7.61 -2.94 6.04
C GLY A 61 7.62 -2.61 4.55
N PHE A 62 6.47 -2.69 3.90
CA PHE A 62 6.29 -2.30 2.51
C PHE A 62 6.57 -0.80 2.31
N GLU A 63 6.00 0.08 3.14
CA GLU A 63 6.19 1.52 3.02
C GLU A 63 7.67 1.91 3.14
N LYS A 64 8.41 1.29 4.08
CA LYS A 64 9.85 1.52 4.23
C LYS A 64 10.64 1.09 2.98
N ARG A 65 10.35 -0.10 2.44
CA ARG A 65 11.00 -0.62 1.23
C ARG A 65 10.67 0.25 0.01
N PHE A 66 9.40 0.63 -0.13
CA PHE A 66 8.94 1.49 -1.23
C PHE A 66 9.58 2.88 -1.17
N LYS A 67 9.67 3.49 0.02
CA LYS A 67 10.40 4.76 0.22
C LYS A 67 11.89 4.64 -0.12
N ALA A 68 12.53 3.51 0.21
CA ALA A 68 13.92 3.27 -0.15
C ALA A 68 14.11 3.18 -1.68
N LEU A 69 13.27 2.39 -2.35
CA LEU A 69 13.28 2.27 -3.82
C LEU A 69 13.04 3.62 -4.51
N LEU A 70 12.08 4.41 -4.02
CA LEU A 70 11.85 5.75 -4.55
C LEU A 70 13.08 6.65 -4.39
N ARG A 71 13.71 6.66 -3.20
CA ARG A 71 14.90 7.48 -2.95
C ARG A 71 16.06 7.08 -3.87
N GLU A 72 16.29 5.79 -4.06
CA GLU A 72 17.31 5.28 -4.96
C GLU A 72 17.01 5.65 -6.41
N GLY A 73 15.78 5.40 -6.88
CA GLY A 73 15.36 5.77 -8.24
C GLY A 73 15.46 7.27 -8.52
N PHE A 74 15.09 8.13 -7.56
CA PHE A 74 15.25 9.57 -7.70
C PHE A 74 16.71 10.02 -7.72
N ALA A 75 17.59 9.36 -6.97
CA ALA A 75 19.03 9.66 -6.99
C ALA A 75 19.67 9.26 -8.34
N GLU A 76 19.29 8.09 -8.87
CA GLU A 76 19.72 7.64 -10.20
C GLU A 76 19.22 8.59 -11.29
N MET A 77 17.92 8.96 -11.26
CA MET A 77 17.34 9.88 -12.23
C MET A 77 18.00 11.25 -12.20
N ARG A 78 18.28 11.79 -11.00
CA ARG A 78 18.99 13.06 -10.86
C ARG A 78 20.39 13.01 -11.48
N THR A 79 21.10 11.89 -11.29
CA THR A 79 22.42 11.69 -11.89
C THR A 79 22.32 11.68 -13.41
N LYS A 80 21.37 10.94 -13.99
CA LYS A 80 21.15 10.90 -15.43
C LYS A 80 20.79 12.28 -16.00
N LEU A 81 19.90 13.01 -15.35
CA LEU A 81 19.52 14.37 -15.78
C LEU A 81 20.72 15.31 -15.81
N ARG A 82 21.59 15.27 -14.80
CA ARG A 82 22.82 16.07 -14.77
C ARG A 82 23.75 15.71 -15.93
N VAL A 83 23.90 14.43 -16.24
CA VAL A 83 24.77 13.99 -17.36
C VAL A 83 24.19 14.41 -18.70
N ILE A 84 22.86 14.33 -18.88
CA ILE A 84 22.18 14.81 -20.07
C ILE A 84 22.45 16.30 -20.28
N ASP A 85 22.32 17.11 -19.23
CA ASP A 85 22.55 18.55 -19.29
C ASP A 85 24.00 18.89 -19.71
N LEU A 86 24.98 18.29 -19.03
CA LEU A 86 26.41 18.46 -19.36
C LEU A 86 26.73 18.02 -20.79
N ASN A 87 26.24 16.84 -21.19
CA ASN A 87 26.50 16.31 -22.52
C ASN A 87 25.75 17.07 -23.62
N SER A 88 24.58 17.65 -23.33
CA SER A 88 23.81 18.40 -24.32
C SER A 88 24.59 19.62 -24.79
N ILE A 89 25.19 20.36 -23.84
CA ILE A 89 26.02 21.53 -24.13
C ILE A 89 27.28 21.10 -24.89
N GLY A 90 28.01 20.09 -24.37
CA GLY A 90 29.23 19.61 -25.02
C GLY A 90 29.00 19.07 -26.43
N ARG A 91 27.88 18.35 -26.67
CA ARG A 91 27.51 17.89 -28.02
C ARG A 91 27.18 19.03 -28.97
N MET A 92 26.51 20.07 -28.48
CA MET A 92 26.22 21.26 -29.29
C MET A 92 27.52 21.96 -29.68
N GLN A 93 28.46 22.13 -28.75
CA GLN A 93 29.77 22.73 -29.03
C GLN A 93 30.60 21.86 -29.97
N ASN A 94 30.62 20.54 -29.78
CA ASN A 94 31.34 19.62 -30.66
C ASN A 94 30.75 19.56 -32.07
N SER A 95 29.43 19.72 -32.23
CA SER A 95 28.78 19.69 -33.54
C SER A 95 29.16 20.86 -34.48
N ILE A 96 29.76 21.92 -33.93
CA ILE A 96 30.22 23.07 -34.72
C ILE A 96 31.75 23.08 -34.90
N VAL A 97 32.46 22.08 -34.38
CA VAL A 97 33.89 21.92 -34.59
C VAL A 97 34.10 21.29 -35.97
N VAL A 98 34.79 22.02 -36.86
CA VAL A 98 35.12 21.58 -38.22
C VAL A 98 36.64 21.46 -38.41
N ASP A 99 37.41 22.26 -37.66
CA ASP A 99 38.86 22.21 -37.68
C ASP A 99 39.37 20.98 -36.92
N GLU A 100 40.23 20.19 -37.57
CA GLU A 100 40.76 18.93 -37.05
C GLU A 100 41.56 19.08 -35.75
N ASP A 101 42.22 20.23 -35.58
CA ASP A 101 43.12 20.49 -34.45
C ASP A 101 42.42 21.23 -33.30
N LYS A 102 41.19 21.72 -33.53
CA LYS A 102 40.40 22.41 -32.51
C LYS A 102 39.94 21.44 -31.42
N PRO A 103 40.02 21.83 -30.13
CA PRO A 103 39.63 20.95 -29.05
C PRO A 103 38.14 20.63 -29.05
N LEU A 104 37.82 19.37 -28.74
CA LEU A 104 36.46 18.92 -28.42
C LEU A 104 36.18 19.08 -26.93
N ASP A 105 34.96 19.47 -26.60
CA ASP A 105 34.45 19.45 -25.25
C ASP A 105 34.20 18.02 -24.78
N ILE A 106 34.65 17.72 -23.57
CA ILE A 106 34.61 16.37 -23.03
C ILE A 106 33.18 15.96 -22.70
N LEU A 107 32.83 14.71 -23.04
CA LEU A 107 31.55 14.12 -22.69
C LEU A 107 31.66 13.16 -21.49
N TYR A 108 30.54 12.99 -20.81
CA TYR A 108 30.39 12.14 -19.64
C TYR A 108 29.60 10.87 -20.00
N SER A 109 29.93 9.75 -19.35
CA SER A 109 29.23 8.49 -19.53
C SER A 109 27.81 8.57 -18.98
N MET A 110 26.83 8.24 -19.81
CA MET A 110 25.41 8.14 -19.40
C MET A 110 25.16 7.04 -18.35
N ARG A 111 26.07 6.05 -18.25
CA ARG A 111 25.96 4.93 -17.32
C ARG A 111 26.54 5.26 -15.94
N THR A 112 27.70 5.91 -15.91
CA THR A 112 28.45 6.13 -14.65
C THR A 112 28.44 7.58 -14.19
N GLY A 113 28.08 8.52 -15.06
CA GLY A 113 28.18 9.96 -14.82
C GLY A 113 29.60 10.50 -14.69
N GLN A 114 30.60 9.66 -14.96
CA GLN A 114 32.01 10.04 -14.93
C GLN A 114 32.45 10.50 -16.33
N LEU A 115 33.57 11.22 -16.40
CA LEU A 115 34.23 11.57 -17.66
C LEU A 115 34.51 10.29 -18.46
N ILE A 116 34.28 10.35 -19.77
CA ILE A 116 34.67 9.24 -20.65
C ILE A 116 36.20 9.16 -20.65
N PRO A 117 36.79 8.01 -20.26
CA PRO A 117 38.24 7.85 -20.26
C PRO A 117 38.76 7.97 -21.69
N ASP A 118 39.92 8.62 -21.82
CA ASP A 118 40.60 8.83 -23.11
C ASP A 118 39.72 9.46 -24.19
N PHE A 119 38.77 10.33 -23.78
CA PHE A 119 37.96 11.08 -24.72
C PHE A 119 38.87 11.85 -25.71
N PRO A 120 38.62 11.75 -27.03
CA PRO A 120 39.50 12.32 -28.02
C PRO A 120 39.58 13.84 -27.86
N LYS A 121 40.80 14.36 -27.91
CA LYS A 121 41.07 15.78 -27.67
C LYS A 121 40.57 16.66 -28.81
N ASN A 122 40.52 16.15 -30.04
CA ASN A 122 40.12 16.85 -31.25
C ASN A 122 39.63 15.83 -32.31
N LEU A 123 39.18 16.31 -33.48
CA LEU A 123 38.65 15.43 -34.53
C LEU A 123 39.73 14.49 -35.08
N ARG A 124 40.98 14.93 -35.22
CA ARG A 124 42.07 14.05 -35.67
C ARG A 124 42.28 12.87 -34.72
N ALA A 125 42.22 13.10 -33.42
CA ALA A 125 42.32 12.04 -32.42
C ALA A 125 41.09 11.12 -32.43
N LEU A 126 39.90 11.66 -32.73
CA LEU A 126 38.66 10.89 -32.88
C LEU A 126 38.73 9.97 -34.10
N ASP A 127 39.21 10.46 -35.24
CA ASP A 127 39.35 9.69 -36.49
C ASP A 127 40.43 8.60 -36.41
N ALA A 128 41.39 8.76 -35.50
CA ALA A 128 42.44 7.78 -35.23
C ALA A 128 41.97 6.63 -34.30
N LEU A 129 40.76 6.70 -33.74
CA LEU A 129 40.22 5.61 -32.92
C LEU A 129 39.92 4.40 -33.81
N PRO A 130 40.18 3.17 -33.33
CA PRO A 130 39.78 1.98 -34.05
C PRO A 130 38.25 1.97 -34.18
N GLY A 131 37.75 2.04 -35.41
CA GLY A 131 36.34 1.82 -35.69
C GLY A 131 35.97 0.38 -35.33
N GLU A 132 34.97 0.21 -34.47
CA GLU A 132 34.28 -1.08 -34.30
C GLU A 132 33.42 -1.40 -35.53
#